data_AF-A0A093GSU3-F1
#
_entry.id   AF-A0A093GSU3-F1
#
_cell.length_a   1.000
_cell.length_b   1.000
_cell.length_c   1.000
_cell.angle_alpha   90.00
_cell.angle_beta   90.00
_cell.angle_gamma   90.00
#
_symmetry.space_group_name_H-M   'P 1'
#
loop_
_entity.id
_entity.type
_entity.pdbx_description
1 polymer ?
#
loop_
_entity_poly.entity_id
_entity_poly.type
_entity_poly.pdbx_seq_one_letter_code
_entity_poly.pdbx_strand_id
1 'polypeptide(L)'
;KPPYSYIALIVMAIQSSPSKRLTLSEIYQFLQARFPFFRGSYQGWKNSVRHNLSLNECFIKLPKGLGRPGKGHYWTIDPASEFMFEEGSFRRRPR
;
A
#
# COMPACT_ATOMS: atom_id res chain seq x y z
N LYS A 1 -2.65 16.16 5.36
CA LYS A 1 -2.45 14.69 5.36
C LYS A 1 -3.83 14.01 5.36
N PRO A 2 -4.10 13.02 4.50
CA PRO A 2 -5.42 12.36 4.47
C PRO A 2 -5.80 11.71 5.82
N PRO A 3 -7.09 11.58 6.15
CA PRO A 3 -7.57 11.03 7.42
C PRO A 3 -7.49 9.49 7.48
N TYR A 4 -6.43 8.91 6.92
CA TYR A 4 -6.23 7.47 6.80
C TYR A 4 -4.88 7.05 7.42
N SER A 5 -4.82 5.82 7.93
CA SER A 5 -3.55 5.20 8.33
C SER A 5 -2.74 4.81 7.07
N TYR A 6 -1.43 4.59 7.21
CA TYR A 6 -0.64 4.09 6.09
C TYR A 6 -1.08 2.69 5.65
N ILE A 7 -1.51 1.84 6.59
CA ILE A 7 -2.11 0.53 6.29
C ILE A 7 -3.33 0.73 5.36
N ALA A 8 -4.28 1.57 5.76
CA ALA A 8 -5.48 1.85 4.96
C ALA A 8 -5.14 2.41 3.56
N LEU A 9 -4.15 3.30 3.49
CA LEU A 9 -3.69 3.87 2.22
C LEU A 9 -3.07 2.83 1.28
N ILE A 10 -2.28 1.89 1.81
CA ILE A 10 -1.67 0.81 1.04
C ILE A 10 -2.76 -0.18 0.58
N VAL A 11 -3.69 -0.55 1.47
CA VAL A 11 -4.82 -1.42 1.14
C VAL A 11 -5.66 -0.84 0.01
N MET A 12 -6.03 0.44 0.09
CA MET A 12 -6.76 1.14 -0.97
C MET A 12 -6.03 1.05 -2.32
N ALA A 13 -4.70 1.23 -2.31
CA ALA A 13 -3.90 1.12 -3.53
C ALA A 13 -3.97 -0.31 -4.11
N ILE A 14 -3.70 -1.33 -3.29
CA ILE A 14 -3.69 -2.73 -3.72
C ILE A 14 -5.08 -3.17 -4.21
N GLN A 15 -6.15 -2.82 -3.50
CA GLN A 15 -7.52 -3.16 -3.87
C GLN A 15 -7.98 -2.49 -5.18
N SER A 16 -7.44 -1.31 -5.50
CA SER A 16 -7.72 -0.62 -6.77
C SER A 16 -7.06 -1.29 -7.99
N SER A 17 -6.03 -2.12 -7.78
CA SER A 17 -5.39 -2.88 -8.85
C SER A 17 -6.30 -4.04 -9.27
N PRO A 18 -6.56 -4.23 -10.58
CA PRO A 18 -7.31 -5.40 -11.06
C PRO A 18 -6.66 -6.74 -10.67
N SER A 19 -5.34 -6.73 -10.53
CA SER A 19 -4.57 -7.91 -10.14
C SER A 19 -4.41 -8.09 -8.62
N LYS A 20 -5.03 -7.21 -7.82
CA LYS A 20 -4.93 -7.18 -6.34
C LYS A 20 -3.50 -7.24 -5.81
N ARG A 21 -2.55 -6.73 -6.60
CA ARG A 21 -1.14 -6.62 -6.23
C ARG A 21 -0.53 -5.40 -6.91
N LEU A 22 0.44 -4.80 -6.26
CA LEU A 22 1.18 -3.64 -6.75
C LEU A 22 2.64 -3.70 -6.28
N THR A 23 3.53 -3.14 -7.07
CA THR A 23 4.90 -2.84 -6.65
C THR A 23 4.93 -1.61 -5.75
N LEU A 24 6.02 -1.44 -5.00
CA LEU A 24 6.24 -0.26 -4.16
C LEU A 24 6.14 1.05 -4.97
N SER A 25 6.64 1.05 -6.21
CA SER A 25 6.57 2.21 -7.10
C SER A 25 5.13 2.54 -7.49
N GLU A 26 4.33 1.54 -7.83
CA GLU A 26 2.93 1.73 -8.18
C GLU A 26 2.10 2.20 -6.97
N ILE A 27 2.41 1.73 -5.76
CA ILE A 27 1.79 2.25 -4.52
C ILE A 27 2.09 3.76 -4.38
N TYR A 28 3.33 4.19 -4.60
CA TYR A 28 3.66 5.62 -4.56
C TYR A 28 2.88 6.42 -5.60
N GLN A 29 2.82 5.92 -6.83
CA GLN A 29 2.10 6.56 -7.92
C GLN A 29 0.61 6.69 -7.62
N PHE A 30 -0.02 5.63 -7.11
CA PHE A 30 -1.42 5.66 -6.68
C PHE A 30 -1.68 6.73 -5.62
N LEU A 31 -0.84 6.78 -4.58
CA LEU A 31 -0.98 7.76 -3.50
C LEU A 31 -0.83 9.19 -4.01
N GLN A 32 0.16 9.44 -4.89
CA GLN A 32 0.37 10.73 -5.52
C GLN A 32 -0.78 11.11 -6.45
N ALA A 33 -1.32 10.18 -7.23
CA ALA A 33 -2.45 10.41 -8.11
C ALA A 33 -3.71 10.78 -7.31
N ARG A 34 -4.00 10.06 -6.23
CA ARG A 34 -5.24 10.20 -5.46
C ARG A 34 -5.21 11.33 -4.42
N PHE A 35 -4.08 11.59 -3.76
CA PHE A 35 -4.01 12.55 -2.66
C PHE A 35 -2.92 13.61 -2.91
N PRO A 36 -3.28 14.90 -3.05
CA PRO A 36 -2.33 15.99 -3.27
C PRO A 36 -1.21 16.07 -2.22
N PHE A 37 -1.48 15.64 -0.98
CA PHE A 37 -0.51 15.60 0.11
C PHE A 37 0.80 14.86 -0.22
N PHE A 38 0.77 13.85 -1.10
CA PHE A 38 1.96 13.05 -1.44
C PHE A 38 2.77 13.60 -2.63
N ARG A 39 2.32 14.70 -3.25
CA ARG A 39 2.96 15.29 -4.44
C ARG A 39 4.07 16.30 -4.11
N GLY A 40 4.20 16.71 -2.85
CA GLY A 40 5.18 17.72 -2.42
C GLY A 40 6.64 17.25 -2.43
N SER A 41 7.56 18.18 -2.17
CA SER A 41 9.00 17.92 -2.06
C SER A 41 9.36 17.00 -0.89
N TYR A 42 8.54 16.99 0.18
CA TYR A 42 8.74 16.10 1.31
C TYR A 42 8.46 14.63 0.93
N GLN A 43 9.47 13.78 1.03
CA GLN A 43 9.42 12.36 0.67
C GLN A 43 9.42 11.40 1.88
N GLY A 44 9.40 11.92 3.12
CA GLY A 44 9.50 11.07 4.33
C GLY A 44 8.36 10.06 4.48
N TRP A 45 7.19 10.33 3.88
CA TRP A 45 6.07 9.40 3.82
C TRP A 45 6.41 8.09 3.08
N LYS A 46 7.34 8.11 2.12
CA LYS A 46 7.80 6.89 1.43
C LYS A 46 8.46 5.92 2.40
N ASN A 47 9.16 6.43 3.41
CA ASN A 47 9.73 5.60 4.46
C ASN A 47 8.64 4.94 5.30
N SER A 48 7.60 5.70 5.67
CA SER A 48 6.46 5.14 6.39
C SER A 48 5.73 4.06 5.60
N VAL A 49 5.59 4.21 4.27
CA VAL A 49 4.99 3.17 3.41
C VAL A 49 5.83 1.90 3.44
N ARG A 50 7.15 1.98 3.21
CA ARG A 50 8.05 0.81 3.27
C ARG A 50 8.02 0.13 4.64
N HIS A 51 8.06 0.91 5.70
CA HIS A 51 7.99 0.40 7.07
C HIS A 51 6.68 -0.37 7.31
N ASN A 52 5.53 0.15 6.88
CA ASN A 52 4.25 -0.53 7.08
C ASN A 52 4.12 -1.80 6.23
N LEU A 53 4.66 -1.82 5.01
CA LEU A 53 4.68 -3.02 4.17
C LEU A 53 5.47 -4.16 4.82
N SER A 54 6.57 -3.85 5.50
CA SER A 54 7.39 -4.87 6.16
C SER A 54 6.92 -5.22 7.58
N LEU A 55 6.29 -4.29 8.30
CA LEU A 55 5.91 -4.48 9.70
C LEU A 55 4.58 -5.22 9.86
N ASN A 56 3.62 -5.00 8.98
CA ASN A 56 2.27 -5.55 9.14
C ASN A 56 2.12 -6.83 8.33
N GLU A 57 1.74 -7.91 9.00
CA GLU A 57 1.55 -9.24 8.41
C GLU A 57 0.44 -9.28 7.34
N CYS A 58 -0.48 -8.31 7.35
CA CYS A 58 -1.50 -8.19 6.33
C CYS A 58 -0.94 -7.87 4.92
N PHE A 59 0.34 -7.49 4.80
CA PHE A 59 1.00 -7.30 3.52
C PHE A 59 2.03 -8.39 3.27
N ILE A 60 1.81 -9.17 2.21
CA ILE A 60 2.73 -10.24 1.82
C ILE A 60 3.46 -9.88 0.53
N LYS A 61 4.72 -10.33 0.47
CA LYS A 61 5.64 -10.07 -0.62
C LYS A 61 5.59 -11.22 -1.62
N LEU A 62 5.23 -10.95 -2.87
CA LEU A 62 5.19 -11.92 -3.94
C LEU A 62 6.43 -11.81 -4.84
N PRO A 63 7.02 -12.95 -5.27
CA PRO A 63 8.13 -12.92 -6.23
C PRO A 63 7.66 -12.33 -7.56
N LYS A 64 8.52 -11.52 -8.19
CA LYS A 64 8.34 -11.20 -9.62
C LYS A 64 8.84 -12.40 -10.41
N GLY A 65 8.04 -12.87 -11.37
CA GLY A 65 8.46 -13.92 -12.29
C GLY A 65 9.78 -13.55 -12.98
N LEU A 66 10.66 -14.54 -13.12
CA LEU A 66 11.95 -14.40 -13.80
C LEU A 66 11.71 -13.82 -15.21
N GLY A 67 12.44 -12.76 -15.57
CA GLY A 67 12.38 -12.15 -16.90
C GLY A 67 11.49 -10.91 -17.06
N ARG A 68 10.75 -10.46 -16.03
CA ARG A 68 10.06 -9.16 -16.10
C ARG A 68 10.99 -8.00 -15.70
N PRO A 69 11.32 -7.06 -16.61
CA PRO A 69 12.13 -5.91 -16.26
C PRO A 69 11.45 -5.06 -15.17
N GLY A 70 12.26 -4.53 -14.25
CA GLY A 70 11.81 -3.61 -13.20
C GLY A 70 12.18 -4.05 -11.79
N LYS A 71 12.67 -3.10 -10.98
CA LYS A 71 13.13 -3.33 -9.60
C LYS A 71 11.97 -3.67 -8.66
N GLY A 72 12.27 -4.48 -7.64
CA GLY A 72 11.38 -4.72 -6.51
C GLY A 72 10.50 -5.97 -6.64
N HIS A 73 9.59 -6.12 -5.69
CA HIS A 73 8.67 -7.24 -5.56
C HIS A 73 7.23 -6.72 -5.64
N TYR A 74 6.29 -7.62 -5.92
CA TYR A 74 4.88 -7.30 -5.76
C TYR A 74 4.50 -7.40 -4.28
N TRP A 75 3.56 -6.56 -3.87
CA TRP A 75 2.90 -6.58 -2.59
C TRP A 75 1.42 -6.83 -2.82
N THR A 76 0.85 -7.71 -2.02
CA THR A 76 -0.59 -7.98 -1.99
C THR A 76 -1.07 -8.01 -0.54
N ILE A 77 -2.38 -8.10 -0.34
CA ILE A 77 -2.97 -8.28 0.98
C ILE A 77 -3.02 -9.78 1.25
N ASP A 78 -2.69 -10.20 2.48
CA ASP A 78 -2.90 -11.57 2.90
C ASP A 78 -4.42 -11.91 2.80
N PRO A 79 -4.83 -12.98 2.09
CA PRO A 79 -6.23 -13.42 2.06
C PRO A 79 -6.85 -13.56 3.45
N ALA A 80 -6.07 -13.99 4.46
CA ALA A 80 -6.51 -14.10 5.85
C ALA A 80 -6.68 -12.73 6.55
N SER A 81 -6.34 -11.63 5.89
CA SER A 81 -6.54 -10.26 6.38
C SER A 81 -7.51 -9.46 5.51
N GLU A 82 -8.01 -10.00 4.40
CA GLU A 82 -8.90 -9.27 3.48
C GLU A 82 -10.20 -8.81 4.17
N PHE A 83 -10.77 -9.66 5.04
CA PHE A 83 -11.98 -9.34 5.80
C PHE A 83 -11.81 -8.13 6.73
N MET A 84 -10.57 -7.81 7.16
CA MET A 84 -10.32 -6.65 8.03
C MET A 84 -10.54 -5.32 7.31
N PHE A 85 -10.69 -5.34 5.97
CA PHE A 85 -10.77 -4.16 5.13
C PHE A 85 -12.05 -4.06 4.29
N GLU A 86 -12.94 -5.06 4.35
CA GLU A 86 -14.26 -5.02 3.71
C GLU A 86 -15.26 -4.16 4.47
N GLU A 87 -15.11 -4.01 5.78
CA GLU A 87 -16.14 -3.41 6.66
C GLU A 87 -15.96 -1.89 6.90
N GLY A 88 -15.50 -1.14 5.90
CA GLY A 88 -15.49 0.33 5.92
C GLY A 88 -14.63 1.02 7.02
N SER A 89 -13.95 0.26 7.88
CA SER A 89 -13.12 0.77 8.97
C SER A 89 -11.70 1.14 8.50
N PHE A 90 -11.59 2.01 7.50
CA PHE A 90 -10.32 2.68 7.17
C PHE A 90 -9.97 3.81 8.15
N ARG A 91 -10.86 4.08 9.12
CA ARG A 91 -10.69 5.11 10.15
C ARG A 91 -9.66 4.64 11.17
N ARG A 92 -8.78 5.56 11.57
CA ARG A 92 -7.76 5.31 12.59
C ARG A 92 -8.46 4.90 13.89
N ARG A 93 -8.09 3.77 14.50
CA ARG A 93 -8.46 3.50 15.90
C ARG A 93 -7.92 4.66 16.76
N PRO A 94 -8.74 5.32 17.60
CA PRO A 94 -8.22 6.24 18.60
C PRO A 94 -7.20 5.51 19.48
N ARG A 95 -6.12 6.19 19.87
CA ARG A 95 -5.22 5.67 20.91
C ARG A 95 -5.88 5.79 22.26
#